data_AF-A0A5J4T7E4-F1
#
_entry.id   AF-A0A5J4T7E4-F1
#
_cell.length_a   1.000
_cell.length_b   1.000
_cell.length_c   1.000
_cell.angle_alpha   90.00
_cell.angle_beta   90.00
_cell.angle_gamma   90.00
#
_symmetry.space_group_name_H-M   'P 1'
#
loop_
_entity.id
_entity.type
_entity.pdbx_description
1 polymer ?
#
loop_
_entity_poly.entity_id
_entity_poly.type
_entity_poly.pdbx_seq_one_letter_code
_entity_poly.pdbx_strand_id
1 'polypeptide(L)'
;KITASVGKLNLVDLAGSERQSKTEAVGIQAVESGMINKSLLALGDVINRLARGEQYQQQQIQQQMQSSKEQQKQQQILVKEHIPYRDSKLTRILQDSLGGNSKTVMIANIGPADYNYEETASTLRYASRAKQIRNKPIINKREDAVIIR
;
A
#
# COMPACT_ATOMS: atom_id res chain seq x y z
N LYS A 1 -37.15 -4.41 0.91
CA LYS A 1 -35.73 -4.66 1.28
C LYS A 1 -35.14 -3.35 1.76
N ILE A 2 -34.52 -3.30 2.94
CA ILE A 2 -33.90 -2.07 3.46
C ILE A 2 -32.46 -2.05 2.97
N THR A 3 -32.08 -1.01 2.24
CA THR A 3 -30.68 -0.78 1.88
C THR A 3 -30.02 0.03 3.01
N ALA A 4 -28.98 -0.52 3.63
CA ALA A 4 -28.20 0.20 4.63
C ALA A 4 -26.78 0.47 4.13
N SER A 5 -26.20 1.59 4.57
CA SER A 5 -24.78 1.88 4.38
C SER A 5 -23.94 1.11 5.41
N VAL A 6 -22.84 0.52 4.96
CA VAL A 6 -21.96 -0.30 5.82
C VAL A 6 -20.55 0.26 5.80
N GLY A 7 -19.99 0.53 6.98
CA GLY A 7 -18.59 0.89 7.16
C GLY A 7 -17.73 -0.32 7.51
N LYS A 8 -16.46 -0.31 7.09
CA LYS A 8 -15.44 -1.24 7.56
C LYS A 8 -14.26 -0.42 8.09
N LEU A 9 -13.89 -0.62 9.35
CA LEU A 9 -12.69 -0.06 9.94
C LEU A 9 -11.71 -1.19 10.22
N ASN A 10 -10.50 -1.09 9.65
CA ASN A 10 -9.41 -2.01 9.93
C ASN A 10 -8.37 -1.27 10.78
N LEU A 11 -8.09 -1.78 11.97
CA LEU A 11 -6.96 -1.34 12.80
C LEU A 11 -5.89 -2.41 12.69
N VAL A 12 -4.75 -2.06 12.13
CA VAL A 12 -3.67 -3.01 11.83
C VAL A 12 -2.40 -2.51 12.51
N ASP A 13 -1.85 -3.35 13.39
CA ASP A 13 -0.53 -3.17 13.96
C ASP A 13 0.48 -3.99 13.16
N LEU A 14 1.54 -3.34 12.69
CA LEU A 14 2.56 -3.97 11.86
C LEU A 14 3.79 -4.27 12.71
N ALA A 15 4.41 -5.43 12.47
CA ALA A 15 5.69 -5.77 13.08
C ALA A 15 6.81 -4.83 12.61
N GLY A 16 7.92 -4.87 13.35
CA GLY A 16 9.11 -4.08 13.08
C GLY A 16 9.63 -4.25 11.64
N SER A 17 10.00 -3.14 11.01
CA SER A 17 10.56 -3.09 9.65
C SER A 17 12.09 -3.04 9.64
N GLU A 18 12.73 -3.27 10.79
CA GLU A 18 14.18 -3.25 10.94
C GLU A 18 14.85 -4.38 10.15
N ARG A 19 16.06 -4.07 9.70
CA ARG A 19 16.88 -5.05 9.00
C ARG A 19 17.32 -6.13 9.96
N GLN A 20 17.22 -7.38 9.51
CA GLN A 20 17.67 -8.55 10.26
C GLN A 20 19.16 -8.45 10.65
N SER A 21 20.00 -7.77 9.87
CA SER A 21 21.41 -7.55 10.21
C SER A 21 21.64 -6.67 11.45
N LYS A 22 20.61 -5.94 11.91
CA LYS A 22 20.64 -5.12 13.12
C LYS A 22 20.05 -5.84 14.32
N THR A 23 19.56 -7.06 14.14
CA THR A 23 19.06 -7.88 15.24
C THR A 23 20.13 -8.88 15.65
N GLU A 24 20.19 -9.18 16.94
CA GLU A 24 21.03 -10.26 17.46
C GLU A 24 20.27 -11.61 17.44
N ALA A 25 19.21 -11.70 16.63
CA ALA A 25 18.33 -12.86 16.58
C ALA A 25 19.03 -14.07 15.94
N VAL A 26 18.98 -15.22 16.59
CA VAL A 26 19.60 -16.47 16.14
C VAL A 26 18.59 -17.62 16.09
N GLY A 27 18.91 -18.66 15.32
CA GLY A 27 18.09 -19.87 15.23
C GLY A 27 16.64 -19.59 14.81
N ILE A 28 15.67 -20.06 15.60
CA ILE A 28 14.24 -19.92 15.31
C ILE A 28 13.81 -18.45 15.20
N GLN A 29 14.36 -17.56 16.04
CA GLN A 29 14.03 -16.14 16.02
C GLN A 29 14.50 -15.46 14.72
N ALA A 30 15.62 -15.90 14.16
CA ALA A 30 16.10 -15.42 12.87
C ALA A 30 15.16 -15.83 11.73
N VAL A 31 14.63 -17.06 11.78
CA VAL A 31 13.64 -17.56 10.80
C VAL A 31 12.33 -16.77 10.91
N GLU A 32 11.85 -16.54 12.14
CA GLU A 32 10.65 -15.74 12.40
C GLU A 32 10.80 -14.30 11.89
N SER A 33 11.93 -13.65 12.23
CA SER A 33 12.27 -12.31 11.75
C SER A 33 12.30 -12.24 10.22
N GLY A 34 12.80 -13.29 9.57
CA GLY A 34 12.77 -13.42 8.11
C GLY A 34 11.36 -13.44 7.53
N MET A 35 10.41 -14.11 8.19
CA MET A 35 9.01 -14.18 7.76
C MET A 35 8.27 -12.85 7.94
N ILE A 36 8.56 -12.12 9.03
CA ILE A 36 8.09 -10.74 9.23
C ILE A 36 8.53 -9.88 8.05
N ASN A 37 9.85 -9.85 7.79
CA ASN A 37 10.43 -9.07 6.71
C ASN A 37 9.92 -9.46 5.33
N LYS A 38 9.61 -10.74 5.09
CA LYS A 38 8.99 -11.19 3.84
C LYS A 38 7.62 -10.53 3.60
N SER A 39 6.77 -10.46 4.62
CA SER A 39 5.46 -9.85 4.49
C SER A 39 5.53 -8.32 4.31
N LEU A 40 6.46 -7.67 5.01
CA LEU A 40 6.70 -6.22 4.89
C LEU A 40 7.35 -5.85 3.55
N LEU A 41 8.19 -6.72 3.00
CA LEU A 41 8.76 -6.57 1.66
C LEU A 41 7.66 -6.61 0.59
N ALA A 42 6.79 -7.62 0.64
CA ALA A 42 5.64 -7.71 -0.26
C ALA A 42 4.75 -6.47 -0.18
N LEU A 43 4.53 -5.94 1.04
CA LEU A 43 3.82 -4.68 1.24
C LEU A 43 4.56 -3.50 0.59
N GLY A 44 5.88 -3.43 0.75
CA GLY A 44 6.73 -2.44 0.10
C GLY A 44 6.67 -2.47 -1.42
N ASP A 45 6.60 -3.65 -2.02
CA ASP A 45 6.47 -3.85 -3.47
C ASP A 45 5.12 -3.38 -4.00
N VAL A 46 4.03 -3.72 -3.30
CA VAL A 46 2.69 -3.21 -3.61
C VAL A 46 2.68 -1.68 -3.59
N ILE A 47 3.24 -1.06 -2.53
CA ILE A 47 3.31 0.40 -2.41
C ILE A 47 4.12 1.03 -3.54
N ASN A 48 5.27 0.44 -3.87
CA ASN A 48 6.12 0.91 -4.96
C ASN A 48 5.38 0.95 -6.29
N ARG A 49 4.71 -0.15 -6.66
CA ARG A 49 4.02 -0.25 -7.95
C ARG A 49 2.82 0.68 -8.02
N LEU A 50 2.05 0.79 -6.94
CA LEU A 50 0.94 1.74 -6.86
C LEU A 50 1.42 3.19 -6.99
N ALA A 51 2.45 3.58 -6.23
CA ALA A 51 2.99 4.94 -6.27
C ALA A 51 3.52 5.30 -7.67
N ARG A 52 4.25 4.39 -8.33
CA ARG A 52 4.72 4.57 -9.72
C ARG A 52 3.57 4.70 -10.70
N GLY A 53 2.58 3.81 -10.62
CA GLY A 53 1.41 3.84 -11.50
C GLY A 53 0.64 5.16 -11.43
N GLU A 54 0.55 5.76 -10.24
CA GLU A 54 -0.06 7.07 -10.04
C GLU A 54 0.78 8.24 -10.59
N GLN A 55 2.11 8.16 -10.46
CA GLN A 55 3.02 9.15 -11.06
C GLN A 55 2.95 9.12 -12.59
N TYR A 56 2.97 7.93 -13.20
CA TYR A 56 2.84 7.78 -14.65
C TYR A 56 1.51 8.36 -15.15
N GLN A 57 0.39 8.04 -14.49
CA GLN A 57 -0.91 8.62 -14.87
C GLN A 57 -0.91 10.15 -14.83
N GLN A 58 -0.28 10.75 -13.81
CA GLN A 58 -0.19 12.22 -13.71
C GLN A 58 0.67 12.84 -14.81
N GLN A 59 1.80 12.21 -15.18
CA GLN A 59 2.65 12.66 -16.28
C GLN A 59 1.92 12.58 -17.63
N GLN A 60 1.15 11.51 -17.83
CA GLN A 60 0.36 11.30 -19.05
C GLN A 60 -0.72 12.37 -19.23
N ILE A 61 -1.42 12.76 -18.16
CA ILE A 61 -2.43 13.85 -18.20
C ILE A 61 -1.79 15.18 -18.60
N GLN A 62 -0.56 15.45 -18.14
CA GLN A 62 0.17 16.69 -18.48
C GLN A 62 0.63 16.71 -19.96
N GLN A 63 1.01 15.56 -20.51
CA GLN A 63 1.52 15.43 -21.88
C GLN A 63 0.42 15.33 -22.96
N GLN A 64 -0.82 15.04 -22.58
CA GLN A 64 -1.96 14.97 -23.52
C GLN A 64 -2.32 16.31 -24.18
N MET A 65 -1.80 17.45 -23.68
CA MET A 65 -1.93 18.74 -24.36
C MET A 65 -1.02 18.89 -25.60
N GLN A 66 -0.16 17.91 -25.92
CA GLN A 66 0.86 18.01 -26.97
C GLN A 66 0.92 16.84 -27.97
N SER A 67 0.10 15.78 -27.84
CA SER A 67 0.30 14.52 -28.60
C SER A 67 -0.92 14.01 -29.39
N SER A 68 -0.66 13.42 -30.56
CA SER A 68 -1.63 12.86 -31.51
C SER A 68 -2.34 11.59 -30.99
N LYS A 69 -3.60 11.38 -31.39
CA LYS A 69 -4.50 10.30 -30.91
C LYS A 69 -3.95 8.87 -31.04
N GLU A 70 -3.09 8.58 -32.02
CA GLU A 70 -2.47 7.25 -32.20
C GLU A 70 -1.37 6.94 -31.17
N GLN A 71 -0.57 7.95 -30.79
CA GLN A 71 0.45 7.80 -29.75
C GLN A 71 -0.19 7.55 -28.37
N GLN A 72 -1.36 8.15 -28.12
CA GLN A 72 -2.13 7.95 -26.89
C GLN A 72 -2.61 6.49 -26.72
N LYS A 73 -2.98 5.81 -27.81
CA LYS A 73 -3.51 4.44 -27.78
C LYS A 73 -2.42 3.40 -27.51
N GLN A 74 -1.20 3.65 -28.00
CA GLN A 74 -0.05 2.76 -27.78
C GLN A 74 0.56 2.92 -26.37
N GLN A 75 0.51 4.13 -25.79
CA GLN A 75 0.86 4.37 -24.40
C GLN A 75 -0.13 3.72 -23.41
N GLN A 76 -1.42 3.66 -23.74
CA GLN A 76 -2.44 3.10 -22.83
C GLN A 76 -2.29 1.58 -22.61
N ILE A 77 -1.70 0.86 -23.57
CA ILE A 77 -1.50 -0.61 -23.51
C ILE A 77 -0.33 -1.00 -22.58
N LEU A 78 0.60 -0.08 -22.28
CA LEU A 78 1.77 -0.33 -21.42
C LEU A 78 1.51 -0.19 -19.91
N VAL A 79 0.34 0.27 -19.47
CA VAL A 79 0.21 0.97 -18.16
C VAL A 79 -0.51 0.19 -17.06
N LYS A 80 -1.13 -0.97 -17.34
CA LYS A 80 -1.77 -1.75 -16.25
C LYS A 80 -0.77 -2.71 -15.61
N GLU A 81 0.24 -2.16 -14.95
CA GLU A 81 1.19 -2.93 -14.15
C GLU A 81 0.43 -3.77 -13.11
N HIS A 82 0.67 -5.08 -13.12
CA HIS A 82 0.04 -5.97 -12.15
C HIS A 82 0.56 -5.66 -10.74
N ILE A 83 -0.36 -5.38 -9.82
CA ILE A 83 -0.04 -5.16 -8.40
C ILE A 83 -0.09 -6.51 -7.65
N PRO A 84 1.02 -6.95 -7.03
CA PRO A 84 1.16 -8.31 -6.51
C PRO A 84 0.59 -8.47 -5.10
N TYR A 85 -0.69 -8.14 -4.90
CA TYR A 85 -1.32 -8.31 -3.57
C TYR A 85 -1.29 -9.74 -3.05
N ARG A 86 -1.11 -10.74 -3.92
CA ARG A 86 -1.15 -12.16 -3.57
C ARG A 86 0.14 -12.71 -2.96
N ASP A 87 1.23 -11.94 -3.00
CA ASP A 87 2.56 -12.38 -2.53
C ASP A 87 2.63 -12.56 -1.01
N SER A 88 1.71 -11.92 -0.27
CA SER A 88 1.52 -12.16 1.17
C SER A 88 0.05 -12.14 1.58
N LYS A 89 -0.29 -12.83 2.67
CA LYS A 89 -1.64 -12.73 3.28
C LYS A 89 -1.94 -11.31 3.74
N LEU A 90 -0.94 -10.61 4.27
CA LEU A 90 -1.04 -9.21 4.71
C LEU A 90 -1.51 -8.29 3.57
N THR A 91 -0.83 -8.34 2.43
CA THR A 91 -1.18 -7.52 1.25
C THR A 91 -2.55 -7.88 0.67
N ARG A 92 -3.02 -9.13 0.79
CA ARG A 92 -4.38 -9.53 0.40
C ARG A 92 -5.44 -8.90 1.30
N ILE A 93 -5.21 -8.89 2.61
CA ILE A 93 -6.11 -8.28 3.58
C ILE A 93 -6.15 -6.75 3.38
N LEU A 94 -5.00 -6.16 3.07
CA LEU A 94 -4.85 -4.71 2.87
C LEU A 94 -5.19 -4.23 1.45
N GLN A 95 -5.62 -5.10 0.54
CA GLN A 95 -5.91 -4.75 -0.85
C GLN A 95 -6.93 -3.61 -0.99
N ASP A 96 -7.95 -3.57 -0.12
CA ASP A 96 -8.91 -2.45 -0.12
C ASP A 96 -8.28 -1.14 0.36
N SER A 97 -7.30 -1.23 1.24
CA SER A 97 -6.63 -0.08 1.86
C SER A 97 -5.55 0.55 0.99
N LEU A 98 -5.01 -0.18 0.01
CA LEU A 98 -3.95 0.28 -0.87
C LEU A 98 -4.44 0.24 -2.31
N GLY A 99 -4.80 1.40 -2.87
CA GLY A 99 -5.34 1.51 -4.23
C GLY A 99 -6.79 1.05 -4.40
N GLY A 100 -7.48 0.69 -3.30
CA GLY A 100 -8.82 0.12 -3.30
C GLY A 100 -9.92 1.04 -2.77
N ASN A 101 -11.02 0.43 -2.32
CA ASN A 101 -12.17 1.13 -1.74
C ASN A 101 -11.98 1.32 -0.22
N SER A 102 -11.15 2.29 0.15
CA SER A 102 -10.97 2.66 1.55
C SER A 102 -10.43 4.08 1.69
N LYS A 103 -10.74 4.73 2.82
CA LYS A 103 -9.96 5.86 3.30
C LYS A 103 -8.89 5.29 4.23
N THR A 104 -7.62 5.49 3.87
CA THR A 104 -6.51 4.84 4.56
C THR A 104 -5.56 5.86 5.14
N VAL A 105 -5.20 5.64 6.40
CA VAL A 105 -4.19 6.40 7.12
C VAL A 105 -3.08 5.42 7.48
N MET A 106 -1.84 5.83 7.22
CA MET A 106 -0.64 5.11 7.65
C MET A 106 0.09 5.98 8.66
N ILE A 107 0.39 5.42 9.82
CA ILE A 107 1.18 6.08 10.86
C ILE A 107 2.60 5.54 10.75
N ALA A 108 3.57 6.46 10.62
CA ALA A 108 4.98 6.12 10.54
C ALA A 108 5.63 6.32 11.91
N ASN A 109 5.91 5.22 12.61
CA ASN A 109 6.63 5.24 13.88
C ASN A 109 8.13 5.33 13.61
N ILE A 110 8.78 6.38 14.11
CA ILE A 110 10.20 6.65 13.89
C ILE A 110 10.92 6.92 15.22
N GLY A 111 12.21 6.61 15.27
CA GLY A 111 13.07 6.90 16.41
C GLY A 111 13.92 8.16 16.16
N PRO A 112 13.95 9.14 17.08
CA PRO A 112 14.72 10.38 16.90
C PRO A 112 16.21 10.22 17.21
N ALA A 113 16.65 9.08 17.76
CA ALA A 113 18.03 8.85 18.16
C ALA A 113 18.96 8.62 16.96
N ASP A 114 20.21 9.08 17.06
CA ASP A 114 21.21 9.01 15.98
C ASP A 114 21.48 7.58 15.50
N TYR A 115 21.51 6.61 16.41
CA TYR A 115 21.71 5.19 16.05
C TYR A 115 20.54 4.61 15.23
N ASN A 116 19.37 5.25 15.24
CA ASN A 116 18.20 4.88 14.45
C ASN A 116 18.08 5.65 13.13
N TYR A 117 19.02 6.57 12.83
CA TYR A 117 18.93 7.47 11.67
C TYR A 117 18.61 6.74 10.36
N GLU A 118 19.28 5.64 10.07
CA GLU A 118 19.09 4.87 8.83
C GLU A 118 17.69 4.22 8.74
N GLU A 119 17.18 3.68 9.85
CA GLU A 119 15.86 3.06 9.90
C GLU A 119 14.77 4.12 9.80
N THR A 120 14.90 5.22 10.55
CA THR A 120 14.01 6.39 10.46
C THR A 120 13.96 6.95 9.04
N ALA A 121 15.10 7.11 8.38
CA ALA A 121 15.14 7.57 6.99
C ALA A 121 14.47 6.57 6.03
N SER A 122 14.60 5.27 6.28
CA SER A 122 13.96 4.22 5.48
C SER A 122 12.43 4.23 5.66
N THR A 123 11.94 4.37 6.89
CA THR A 123 10.52 4.53 7.21
C THR A 123 9.93 5.80 6.60
N LEU A 124 10.64 6.93 6.65
CA LEU A 124 10.18 8.18 6.02
C LEU A 124 10.10 8.07 4.49
N ARG A 125 11.09 7.45 3.84
CA ARG A 125 11.04 7.17 2.39
C ARG A 125 9.89 6.23 2.04
N TYR A 126 9.60 5.26 2.90
CA TYR A 126 8.44 4.38 2.76
C TYR A 126 7.13 5.17 2.85
N ALA A 127 6.95 5.98 3.89
CA ALA A 127 5.78 6.83 4.08
C ALA A 127 5.59 7.81 2.92
N SER A 128 6.68 8.40 2.39
CA SER A 128 6.63 9.29 1.23
C SER A 128 6.11 8.59 -0.02
N ARG A 129 6.43 7.31 -0.24
CA ARG A 129 5.87 6.51 -1.35
C ARG A 129 4.42 6.16 -1.10
N ALA A 130 4.09 5.72 0.12
CA ALA A 130 2.71 5.41 0.50
C ALA A 130 1.77 6.61 0.31
N LYS A 131 2.24 7.84 0.61
CA LYS A 131 1.51 9.10 0.40
C LYS A 131 1.06 9.32 -1.05
N GLN A 132 1.75 8.73 -2.04
CA GLN A 132 1.44 8.91 -3.45
C GLN A 132 0.32 7.98 -3.94
N ILE A 133 -0.05 6.97 -3.15
CA ILE A 133 -1.11 6.03 -3.50
C ILE A 133 -2.45 6.75 -3.47
N ARG A 134 -3.26 6.55 -4.53
CA ARG A 134 -4.63 7.05 -4.58
C ARG A 134 -5.62 5.92 -4.39
N ASN A 135 -6.41 6.01 -3.32
CA ASN A 135 -7.57 5.15 -3.12
C ASN A 135 -8.81 5.71 -3.83
N LYS A 136 -9.79 4.84 -4.07
CA LYS A 136 -11.07 5.18 -4.72
C LYS A 136 -12.23 4.81 -3.79
N PRO A 137 -12.42 5.55 -2.68
CA PRO A 137 -13.47 5.24 -1.73
C PRO A 137 -14.87 5.45 -2.34
N ILE A 138 -15.73 4.46 -2.18
CA ILE A 138 -17.13 4.40 -2.62
C ILE A 138 -17.98 3.94 -1.43
N ILE A 139 -19.17 4.53 -1.27
CA ILE A 139 -20.10 4.17 -0.20
C ILE A 139 -20.57 2.73 -0.40
N ASN A 140 -20.27 1.85 0.55
CA ASN A 140 -20.75 0.47 0.52
C ASN A 140 -22.22 0.43 0.96
N LYS A 141 -23.05 -0.25 0.15
CA LYS A 141 -24.47 -0.49 0.43
C LYS A 141 -24.72 -2.00 0.50
N ARG A 142 -25.55 -2.44 1.45
CA ARG A 142 -26.02 -3.83 1.56
C ARG A 142 -27.54 -3.87 1.63
N GLU A 143 -28.14 -4.80 0.88
CA GLU A 143 -29.60 -5.03 0.84
C GLU A 143 -30.09 -6.00 1.93
N ASP A 144 -29.16 -6.74 2.53
CA ASP A 144 -29.37 -7.78 3.56
C ASP A 144 -28.91 -7.32 4.95
N ALA A 145 -28.71 -6.01 5.14
CA ALA A 145 -28.18 -5.49 6.38
C ALA A 145 -29.19 -5.66 7.52
N VAL A 146 -28.88 -6.55 8.46
CA VAL A 146 -29.55 -6.63 9.75
C VAL A 146 -29.08 -5.42 10.57
N ILE A 147 -30.00 -4.50 10.83
CA ILE A 147 -29.74 -3.36 11.73
C ILE A 147 -29.79 -3.92 13.15
N ILE A 148 -28.63 -4.12 13.76
CA ILE A 148 -28.53 -4.39 15.21
C ILE A 148 -28.82 -3.05 15.90
N ARG A 149 -29.96 -2.97 16.59
CA ARG A 149 -30.38 -1.80 17.38
C ARG A 149 -30.08 -2.03 18.84
#